data_AF-A0A1H0T1D5-F1
#
_entry.id   AF-A0A1H0T1D5-F1
#
_cell.length_a   1.000
_cell.length_b   1.000
_cell.length_c   1.000
_cell.angle_alpha   90.00
_cell.angle_beta   90.00
_cell.angle_gamma   90.00
#
_symmetry.space_group_name_H-M   'P 1'
#
loop_
_entity.id
_entity.type
_entity.pdbx_description
1 polymer ?
#
loop_
_entity_poly.entity_id
_entity_poly.type
_entity_poly.pdbx_seq_one_letter_code
_entity_poly.pdbx_strand_id
1 'polypeptide(L)'
;MFEVDNILAESPAFQIVLEFSCREIELDIVPHWYNRDNHCDFYIFQDGQELGTVICIDINEWEWVASIELRWLAQLIGNEIDWHYM
;
A
#
# COMPACT_ATOMS: atom_id res chain seq x y z
N MET A 1 -24.53 -4.24 -5.43
CA MET A 1 -23.73 -5.33 -4.87
C MET A 1 -22.45 -5.32 -5.68
N PHE A 2 -21.39 -4.68 -5.17
CA PHE A 2 -20.12 -4.59 -5.89
C PHE A 2 -19.33 -5.87 -5.58
N GLU A 3 -19.04 -6.65 -6.61
CA GLU A 3 -18.33 -7.92 -6.52
C GLU A 3 -16.85 -7.63 -6.29
N VAL A 4 -16.34 -8.03 -5.12
CA VAL A 4 -14.93 -7.93 -4.69
C VAL A 4 -13.99 -8.57 -5.72
N ASP A 5 -14.47 -9.55 -6.49
CA ASP A 5 -13.71 -10.26 -7.52
C ASP A 5 -13.26 -9.37 -8.70
N ASN A 6 -13.98 -8.28 -9.02
CA ASN A 6 -13.59 -7.39 -10.10
C ASN A 6 -12.45 -6.42 -9.71
N ILE A 7 -12.30 -6.11 -8.43
CA ILE A 7 -11.24 -5.20 -7.95
C ILE A 7 -9.87 -5.88 -8.01
N LEU A 8 -9.83 -7.17 -7.68
CA LEU A 8 -8.60 -7.97 -7.71
C LEU A 8 -8.11 -8.28 -9.14
N ALA A 9 -9.00 -8.21 -10.14
CA ALA A 9 -8.66 -8.52 -11.52
C ALA A 9 -7.89 -7.38 -12.23
N GLU A 10 -8.10 -6.12 -11.83
CA GLU A 10 -7.47 -4.96 -12.47
C GLU A 10 -6.24 -4.45 -11.71
N SER A 11 -6.08 -4.80 -10.43
CA SER A 11 -4.85 -4.54 -9.67
C SER A 11 -4.66 -5.62 -8.61
N PRO A 12 -3.89 -6.67 -8.90
CA PRO A 12 -3.67 -7.77 -7.97
C PRO A 12 -2.86 -7.28 -6.76
N ALA A 13 -3.08 -7.94 -5.62
CA ALA A 13 -2.20 -7.77 -4.47
C ALA A 13 -0.77 -8.21 -4.82
N PHE A 14 0.21 -7.55 -4.22
CA PHE A 14 1.63 -7.87 -4.37
C PHE A 14 2.33 -7.79 -3.03
N GLN A 15 3.48 -8.46 -2.93
CA GLN A 15 4.26 -8.49 -1.71
C GLN A 15 5.48 -7.58 -1.86
N ILE A 16 5.80 -6.83 -0.81
CA ILE A 16 7.07 -6.11 -0.70
C ILE A 16 7.84 -6.63 0.52
N VAL A 17 9.17 -6.52 0.48
CA VAL A 17 10.04 -6.90 1.59
C VAL A 17 10.81 -5.67 2.03
N LEU A 18 10.62 -5.27 3.29
CA LEU A 18 11.35 -4.17 3.89
C LEU A 18 12.50 -4.70 4.74
N GLU A 19 13.72 -4.20 4.51
CA GLU A 19 14.89 -4.56 5.32
C GLU A 19 15.17 -3.48 6.38
N PHE A 20 15.12 -3.88 7.65
CA PHE A 20 15.44 -3.04 8.80
C PHE A 20 16.44 -3.71 9.72
N SER A 21 17.62 -3.11 9.89
CA SER A 21 18.62 -3.56 10.88
C SER A 21 18.90 -5.08 10.80
N CYS A 22 19.10 -5.58 9.59
CA CYS A 22 19.33 -7.00 9.27
C CYS A 22 18.12 -7.92 9.56
N ARG A 23 16.90 -7.38 9.57
CA ARG A 23 15.64 -8.14 9.60
C ARG A 23 14.80 -7.79 8.39
N GLU A 24 14.21 -8.80 7.79
CA GLU A 24 13.25 -8.65 6.71
C GLU A 24 11.84 -8.67 7.27
N ILE A 25 11.00 -7.77 6.79
CA ILE A 25 9.57 -7.70 7.08
C ILE A 25 8.84 -7.83 5.75
N GLU A 26 8.06 -8.90 5.62
CA GLU A 26 7.18 -9.10 4.48
C GLU A 26 5.86 -8.36 4.71
N LEU A 27 5.44 -7.59 3.72
CA LEU A 27 4.17 -6.88 3.72
C LEU A 27 3.37 -7.23 2.47
N ASP A 28 2.11 -7.56 2.65
CA ASP A 28 1.16 -7.72 1.56
C ASP A 28 0.48 -6.37 1.28
N ILE A 29 0.51 -5.95 0.02
CA ILE A 29 -0.03 -4.68 -0.46
C ILE A 29 -1.24 -4.96 -1.30
N VAL A 30 -2.38 -4.41 -0.91
CA VAL A 30 -3.65 -4.54 -1.63
C VAL A 30 -4.06 -3.18 -2.18
N PRO A 31 -3.89 -2.93 -3.49
CA PRO A 31 -4.33 -1.70 -4.13
C PRO A 31 -5.86 -1.66 -4.25
N HIS A 32 -6.44 -0.47 -4.03
CA HIS A 32 -7.87 -0.23 -4.14
C HIS A 32 -8.15 1.08 -4.87
N TRP A 33 -8.55 0.95 -6.14
CA TRP A 33 -8.90 2.08 -6.99
C TRP A 33 -10.34 2.52 -6.80
N TYR A 34 -10.54 3.78 -6.47
CA TYR A 34 -11.88 4.37 -6.53
C TYR A 34 -12.16 4.84 -7.95
N ASN A 35 -13.16 4.24 -8.59
CA ASN A 35 -13.62 4.52 -9.97
C ASN A 35 -14.00 5.99 -10.27
N ARG A 36 -13.86 6.92 -9.32
CA ARG A 36 -14.25 8.33 -9.45
C ARG A 36 -13.14 9.35 -9.22
N ASP A 37 -12.12 9.02 -8.43
CA ASP A 37 -11.22 10.05 -7.87
C ASP A 37 -9.79 9.96 -8.36
N ASN A 38 -9.49 9.11 -9.36
CA ASN A 38 -8.14 8.86 -9.88
C ASN A 38 -7.12 8.63 -8.74
N HIS A 39 -7.60 8.01 -7.67
CA HIS A 39 -6.92 7.82 -6.40
C HIS A 39 -6.93 6.33 -6.09
N CYS A 40 -5.79 5.83 -5.62
CA CYS A 40 -5.60 4.47 -5.17
C CYS A 40 -5.21 4.47 -3.70
N ASP A 41 -6.00 3.77 -2.88
CA ASP A 41 -5.59 3.42 -1.54
C ASP A 41 -4.74 2.15 -1.59
N PHE A 42 -3.70 2.06 -0.76
CA PHE A 42 -2.90 0.85 -0.61
C PHE A 42 -3.06 0.34 0.81
N TYR A 43 -3.80 -0.76 0.98
CA TYR A 43 -3.95 -1.43 2.26
C TYR A 43 -2.72 -2.30 2.52
N ILE A 44 -2.16 -2.15 3.72
CA ILE A 44 -0.91 -2.80 4.13
C ILE A 44 -1.26 -3.89 5.14
N PHE A 45 -0.85 -5.12 4.86
CA PHE A 45 -1.01 -6.26 5.74
C PHE A 45 0.34 -6.87 6.12
N GLN A 46 0.42 -7.41 7.34
CA GLN A 46 1.55 -8.21 7.81
C GLN A 46 0.99 -9.46 8.49
N ASP A 47 1.45 -10.64 8.08
CA ASP A 47 1.00 -11.93 8.64
C ASP A 47 -0.55 -12.06 8.65
N GLY A 48 -1.22 -11.53 7.62
CA GLY A 48 -2.67 -11.52 7.47
C GLY A 48 -3.43 -10.51 8.36
N GLN A 49 -2.73 -9.62 9.07
CA GLN A 49 -3.32 -8.54 9.85
C GLN A 49 -3.15 -7.20 9.15
N GLU A 50 -4.22 -6.41 9.07
CA GLU A 50 -4.17 -5.05 8.52
C GLU A 50 -3.38 -4.14 9.47
N LEU A 51 -2.29 -3.56 8.96
CA LEU A 51 -1.52 -2.55 9.67
C LEU A 51 -2.11 -1.16 9.45
N GLY A 52 -2.60 -0.89 8.25
CA GLY A 52 -3.25 0.38 7.89
C GLY A 52 -3.23 0.66 6.40
N THR A 53 -3.36 1.94 6.04
CA THR A 53 -3.50 2.40 4.66
C THR A 53 -2.48 3.47 4.35
N VAL A 54 -1.83 3.30 3.20
CA VAL A 54 -0.92 4.28 2.59
C VAL A 54 -1.59 4.85 1.34
N ILE A 55 -1.48 6.17 1.15
CA ILE A 55 -2.02 6.88 -0.02
C ILE A 55 -0.92 7.73 -0.66
N CYS A 56 -1.01 7.91 -1.99
CA CYS A 56 -0.18 8.86 -2.72
C CYS A 56 -0.89 10.22 -2.73
N ILE A 57 -0.28 11.23 -2.09
CA ILE A 57 -0.88 12.57 -1.94
C ILE A 57 -0.31 13.61 -2.91
N ASP A 58 0.89 13.38 -3.44
CA ASP A 58 1.53 14.18 -4.50
C ASP A 58 2.56 13.31 -5.24
N ILE A 59 3.18 13.83 -6.30
CA ILE A 59 4.21 13.14 -7.08
C ILE A 59 5.40 12.78 -6.17
N ASN A 60 5.50 11.50 -5.81
CA ASN A 60 6.45 10.89 -4.86
C ASN A 60 6.20 11.17 -3.36
N GLU A 61 5.03 11.72 -3.00
CA GLU A 61 4.68 11.96 -1.59
C GLU A 61 3.62 10.96 -1.12
N TRP A 62 3.95 10.23 -0.07
CA TRP A 62 3.15 9.13 0.46
C TRP A 62 2.77 9.36 1.92
N GLU A 63 1.49 9.18 2.27
CA GLU A 63 0.98 9.42 3.62
C GLU A 63 0.29 8.19 4.22
N TRP A 64 0.49 7.98 5.53
CA TRP A 64 -0.25 6.99 6.32
C TRP A 64 -1.52 7.62 6.90
N VAL A 65 -2.69 7.08 6.56
CA VAL A 65 -3.99 7.75 6.81
C VAL A 65 -4.35 7.86 8.30
N ALA A 66 -3.96 6.86 9.12
CA ALA A 66 -4.52 6.71 10.47
C ALA A 66 -3.51 6.85 11.63
N SER A 67 -2.21 7.04 11.38
CA SER A 67 -1.19 7.03 12.42
C SER A 67 0.00 7.92 12.11
N ILE A 68 0.17 8.96 12.93
CA ILE A 68 1.32 9.89 12.86
C ILE A 68 2.63 9.13 13.14
N GLU A 69 2.60 8.12 14.00
CA GLU A 69 3.79 7.34 14.38
C GLU A 69 4.34 6.49 13.23
N LEU A 70 3.52 6.21 12.21
CA LEU A 70 3.88 5.39 11.05
C LEU A 70 4.13 6.21 9.78
N ARG A 71 4.12 7.55 9.86
CA ARG A 71 4.37 8.42 8.69
C ARG A 71 5.72 8.18 8.03
N TRP A 72 6.75 7.86 8.81
CA TRP A 72 8.08 7.56 8.27
C TRP A 72 8.08 6.25 7.44
N LEU A 73 7.17 5.32 7.74
CA LEU A 73 7.02 4.06 7.03
C LEU A 73 6.27 4.26 5.70
N ALA A 74 5.36 5.23 5.64
CA ALA A 74 4.58 5.55 4.43
C ALA A 74 5.49 5.85 3.24
N GLN A 75 6.54 6.67 3.43
CA GLN A 75 7.47 6.97 2.34
C GLN A 75 8.27 5.75 1.89
N LEU A 76 8.68 4.89 2.83
CA LEU A 76 9.46 3.70 2.50
C LEU A 76 8.61 2.71 1.68
N ILE A 77 7.40 2.41 2.15
CA ILE A 77 6.44 1.55 1.45
C ILE A 77 6.06 2.17 0.11
N GLY A 78 5.77 3.47 0.09
CA GLY A 78 5.41 4.19 -1.12
C GLY A 78 6.45 4.08 -2.22
N ASN A 79 7.73 4.20 -1.88
CA ASN A 79 8.81 4.00 -2.84
C ASN A 79 8.81 2.57 -3.41
N GLU A 80 8.59 1.55 -2.58
CA GLU A 80 8.49 0.15 -3.05
C GLU A 80 7.27 -0.04 -3.97
N ILE A 81 6.16 0.64 -3.70
CA ILE A 81 4.98 0.67 -4.57
C ILE A 81 5.34 1.31 -5.91
N ASP A 82 5.99 2.48 -5.92
CA ASP A 82 6.43 3.15 -7.16
C ASP A 82 7.29 2.21 -8.03
N TRP A 83 8.22 1.47 -7.42
CA TRP A 83 9.04 0.48 -8.14
C TRP A 83 8.23 -0.67 -8.75
N HIS A 84 7.15 -1.11 -8.10
CA HIS A 84 6.31 -2.19 -8.60
C HIS A 84 5.39 -1.78 -9.76
N TYR A 85 5.07 -0.49 -9.87
CA TYR A 85 4.17 0.06 -10.90
C TYR A 85 4.91 0.73 -12.09
N MET A 86 6.25 0.78 -12.09
CA MET A 86 7.09 1.23 -13.24
C MET A 86 7.34 0.11 -14.26
#